data_AF-A0A7S3UAY4-F1
#
_entry.id   AF-A0A7S3UAY4-F1
#
_cell.length_a   1.000
_cell.length_b   1.000
_cell.length_c   1.000
_cell.angle_alpha   90.00
_cell.angle_beta   90.00
_cell.angle_gamma   90.00
#
_symmetry.space_group_name_H-M   'P 1'
#
loop_
_entity.id
_entity.type
_entity.pdbx_description
1 polymer ?
#
loop_
_entity_poly.entity_id
_entity_poly.type
_entity_poly.pdbx_seq_one_letter_code
_entity_poly.pdbx_strand_id
1 'polypeptide(L)'
;MKVCMKSTDEVEKLQERLAEAAKEYVADKETTMQPEKAQVIKRVLSQMTTVVGEKLKENICVEGESWEEDEDVLKTPNGKEGTQSAKISDEELELLKKEVDELATRITKHRTDVPALLQKQLEENLNCLRPPSPKLEESEDQQEVQVPSPAPADLQQKFQNYSTSLPKMRARVEEALTRMQRIVRAIEDERGRRSPCDIEKAILSPITNEKESYESPKVREAMSTGKINTRKRIARATLMSPYMR
;
A
#
# COMPACT_ATOMS: atom_id res chain seq x y z
N MET A 1 10.91 11.96 -32.80
CA MET A 1 10.59 13.13 -33.64
C MET A 1 10.76 14.34 -32.74
N LYS A 2 11.77 15.18 -32.97
CA LYS A 2 12.00 16.38 -32.14
C LYS A 2 11.14 17.53 -32.64
N VAL A 3 10.56 18.31 -31.72
CA VAL A 3 9.71 19.47 -32.06
C VAL A 3 10.61 20.69 -32.20
N CYS A 4 10.57 21.36 -33.36
CA CYS A 4 11.34 22.59 -33.55
C CYS A 4 10.56 23.78 -32.99
N MET A 5 11.18 24.54 -32.10
CA MET A 5 10.63 25.80 -31.58
C MET A 5 11.52 26.98 -31.99
N LYS A 6 10.92 28.16 -32.07
CA LYS A 6 11.59 29.37 -32.58
C LYS A 6 12.47 30.04 -31.54
N SER A 7 12.21 29.79 -30.26
CA SER A 7 12.93 30.41 -29.14
C SER A 7 12.80 29.56 -27.87
N THR A 8 13.83 29.59 -27.03
CA THR A 8 13.85 29.04 -25.67
C THR A 8 12.81 29.72 -24.76
N ASP A 9 12.55 31.02 -24.94
CA ASP A 9 11.54 31.79 -24.20
C ASP A 9 10.13 31.21 -24.35
N GLU A 10 9.81 30.62 -25.50
CA GLU A 10 8.51 29.99 -25.73
C GLU A 10 8.38 28.70 -24.91
N VAL A 11 9.47 27.95 -24.73
CA VAL A 11 9.53 26.74 -23.90
C VAL A 11 9.38 27.10 -22.43
N GLU A 12 10.07 28.14 -21.98
CA GLU A 12 9.98 28.61 -20.60
C GLU A 12 8.56 29.11 -20.27
N LYS A 13 7.94 29.88 -21.18
CA LYS A 13 6.53 30.31 -21.02
C LYS A 13 5.57 29.13 -20.98
N LEU A 14 5.81 28.06 -21.74
CA LEU A 14 5.00 26.84 -21.68
C LEU A 14 5.17 26.13 -20.33
N GLN A 15 6.39 26.08 -19.79
CA GLN A 15 6.66 25.50 -18.47
C GLN A 15 6.00 26.31 -17.34
N GLU A 16 6.08 27.63 -17.40
CA GLU A 16 5.41 28.52 -16.45
C GLU A 16 3.88 28.34 -16.50
N ARG A 17 3.28 28.33 -17.70
CA ARG A 17 1.84 28.09 -17.90
C ARG A 17 1.41 26.72 -17.37
N LEU A 18 2.23 25.69 -17.56
CA LEU A 18 1.96 24.36 -17.04
C LEU A 18 1.99 24.33 -15.51
N ALA A 19 2.96 25.01 -14.90
CA ALA A 19 3.07 25.11 -13.45
C ALA A 19 1.94 25.94 -12.84
N GLU A 20 1.50 27.02 -13.51
CA GLU A 20 0.37 27.84 -13.12
C GLU A 20 -0.94 27.05 -13.19
N ALA A 21 -1.20 26.34 -14.30
CA ALA A 21 -2.37 25.48 -14.45
C ALA A 21 -2.42 24.36 -13.40
N ALA A 22 -1.27 23.78 -13.05
CA ALA A 22 -1.19 22.78 -11.98
C ALA A 22 -1.53 23.37 -10.61
N LYS A 23 -1.10 24.62 -10.32
CA LYS A 23 -1.43 25.33 -9.07
C LYS A 23 -2.91 25.68 -9.00
N GLU A 24 -3.49 26.19 -10.08
CA GLU A 24 -4.93 26.48 -10.16
C GLU A 24 -5.77 25.23 -9.93
N TYR A 25 -5.41 24.11 -10.58
CA TYR A 25 -6.10 22.85 -10.38
C TYR A 25 -6.07 22.37 -8.91
N VAL A 26 -4.92 22.52 -8.24
CA VAL A 26 -4.82 22.18 -6.82
C VAL A 26 -5.66 23.12 -5.96
N ALA A 27 -5.61 24.43 -6.19
CA ALA A 27 -6.38 25.42 -5.45
C ALA A 27 -7.90 25.19 -5.56
N ASP A 28 -8.39 24.88 -6.76
CA ASP A 28 -9.80 24.56 -7.00
C ASP A 28 -10.25 23.29 -6.25
N LYS A 29 -9.35 22.30 -6.15
CA LYS A 29 -9.64 21.01 -5.48
C LYS A 29 -9.40 21.04 -3.98
N GLU A 30 -8.57 21.94 -3.48
CA GLU A 30 -8.25 22.09 -2.05
C GLU A 30 -9.49 22.50 -1.23
N THR A 31 -10.44 23.22 -1.84
CA THR A 31 -11.73 23.57 -1.22
C THR A 31 -12.71 22.39 -1.11
N THR A 32 -12.55 21.35 -1.95
CA THR A 32 -13.48 20.22 -2.05
C THR A 32 -12.90 18.90 -1.52
N MET A 33 -11.60 18.83 -1.27
CA MET A 33 -10.90 17.63 -0.83
C MET A 33 -10.43 17.70 0.63
N GLN A 34 -10.24 16.52 1.24
CA GLN A 34 -9.55 16.41 2.52
C GLN A 34 -8.10 16.92 2.40
N PRO A 35 -7.57 17.62 3.42
CA PRO A 35 -6.28 18.30 3.36
C PRO A 35 -5.10 17.35 3.10
N GLU A 36 -5.15 16.14 3.64
CA GLU A 36 -4.11 15.11 3.41
C GLU A 36 -4.05 14.68 1.94
N LYS A 37 -5.20 14.52 1.28
CA LYS A 37 -5.27 14.15 -0.14
C LYS A 37 -4.81 15.29 -1.04
N ALA A 38 -5.15 16.54 -0.69
CA ALA A 38 -4.70 17.73 -1.41
C ALA A 38 -3.17 17.85 -1.38
N GLN A 39 -2.52 17.61 -0.24
CA GLN A 39 -1.06 17.63 -0.14
C GLN A 39 -0.38 16.55 -1.00
N VAL A 40 -0.93 15.33 -1.04
CA VAL A 40 -0.40 14.24 -1.88
C VAL A 40 -0.53 14.60 -3.36
N ILE A 41 -1.70 15.09 -3.78
CA ILE A 41 -1.96 15.51 -5.16
C ILE A 41 -1.05 16.66 -5.56
N LYS A 42 -0.83 17.64 -4.67
CA LYS A 42 0.11 18.75 -4.89
C LYS A 42 1.53 18.25 -5.13
N ARG A 43 2.02 17.30 -4.33
CA ARG A 43 3.34 16.68 -4.52
C ARG A 43 3.45 15.95 -5.85
N VAL A 44 2.47 15.10 -6.16
CA VAL A 44 2.46 14.31 -7.40
C VAL A 44 2.40 15.23 -8.64
N LEU A 45 1.51 16.22 -8.64
CA LEU A 45 1.41 17.17 -9.74
C LEU A 45 2.69 17.97 -9.92
N SER A 46 3.31 18.45 -8.83
CA SER A 46 4.59 19.14 -8.90
C SER A 46 5.69 18.26 -9.55
N GLN A 47 5.79 17.00 -9.14
CA GLN A 47 6.76 16.05 -9.71
C GLN A 47 6.46 15.74 -11.18
N MET A 48 5.19 15.60 -11.54
CA MET A 48 4.80 15.38 -12.94
C MET A 48 5.13 16.61 -13.80
N THR A 49 4.89 17.83 -13.30
CA THR A 49 5.22 19.05 -14.04
C THR A 49 6.72 19.22 -14.28
N THR A 50 7.58 18.86 -13.31
CA THR A 50 9.03 18.91 -13.50
C THR A 50 9.51 17.89 -14.52
N VAL A 51 9.05 16.63 -14.41
CA VAL A 51 9.40 15.56 -15.36
C VAL A 51 8.94 15.89 -16.78
N VAL A 52 7.74 16.47 -16.93
CA VAL A 52 7.24 16.91 -18.23
C VAL A 52 8.08 18.08 -18.76
N GLY A 53 8.50 19.01 -17.89
CA GLY A 53 9.40 20.10 -18.25
C GLY A 53 10.76 19.63 -18.76
N GLU A 54 11.39 18.68 -18.06
CA GLU A 54 12.66 18.06 -18.47
C GLU A 54 12.51 17.34 -19.82
N LYS A 55 11.46 16.52 -19.97
CA LYS A 55 11.18 15.84 -21.24
C LYS A 55 10.86 16.78 -22.39
N LEU A 56 10.25 17.93 -22.12
CA LEU A 56 10.05 18.99 -23.11
C LEU A 56 11.40 19.53 -23.60
N LYS A 57 12.33 19.82 -22.68
CA LYS A 57 13.67 20.29 -23.03
C LYS A 57 14.46 19.26 -23.86
N GLU A 58 14.41 17.98 -23.48
CA GLU A 58 15.08 16.89 -24.21
C GLU A 58 14.54 16.68 -25.65
N ASN A 59 13.25 16.93 -25.87
CA ASN A 59 12.57 16.65 -27.14
C ASN A 59 12.33 17.88 -28.01
N ILE A 60 12.66 19.09 -27.53
CA ILE A 60 12.58 20.33 -28.30
C ILE A 60 13.97 20.70 -28.85
N CYS A 61 14.02 20.99 -30.15
CA CYS A 61 15.16 21.66 -30.76
C CYS A 61 14.81 23.13 -30.97
N VAL A 62 15.66 24.04 -30.50
CA VAL A 62 15.53 25.46 -30.85
C VAL A 62 16.38 25.72 -32.09
N GLU A 63 15.84 26.43 -33.08
CA GLU A 63 16.58 26.75 -34.30
C GLU A 63 17.84 27.58 -33.96
N GLY A 64 19.01 26.95 -34.03
CA GLY A 64 20.32 27.62 -33.87
C GLY A 64 21.06 27.35 -32.57
N GLU A 65 20.42 26.73 -31.57
CA GLU A 65 21.04 26.36 -30.29
C GLU A 65 20.60 24.93 -29.92
N SER A 66 21.53 23.98 -29.96
CA SER A 66 21.38 22.76 -29.16
C SER A 66 21.31 23.20 -27.70
N TRP A 67 20.47 22.53 -26.90
CA TRP A 67 20.63 22.54 -25.46
C TRP A 67 21.93 21.75 -25.14
N GLU A 68 23.07 22.27 -25.59
CA GLU A 68 24.38 21.82 -25.17
C GLU A 68 24.52 22.28 -23.73
N GLU A 69 24.24 21.32 -22.86
CA GLU A 69 24.95 21.22 -21.59
C GLU A 69 26.42 21.52 -21.86
N ASP A 70 27.00 22.45 -21.10
CA ASP A 70 28.44 22.56 -20.94
C ASP A 70 28.97 21.19 -20.50
N GLU A 71 29.30 20.31 -21.46
CA GLU A 71 30.00 19.05 -21.27
C GLU A 71 31.45 19.37 -20.89
N ASP A 72 31.66 19.83 -19.66
CA ASP A 72 33.01 19.93 -19.11
C ASP A 72 33.08 19.66 -17.61
N VAL A 73 32.22 18.80 -17.05
CA VAL A 73 32.51 18.13 -15.77
C VAL A 73 31.90 16.73 -15.70
N LEU A 74 32.57 15.76 -16.31
CA LEU A 74 32.39 14.35 -15.97
C LEU A 74 33.66 13.82 -15.31
N LYS A 75 33.66 13.82 -13.97
CA LYS A 75 34.35 12.86 -13.08
C LYS A 75 33.80 13.00 -11.64
N THR A 76 32.95 12.05 -11.28
CA THR A 76 32.28 11.71 -9.99
C THR A 76 33.10 11.91 -8.70
N PRO A 77 32.54 11.83 -7.45
CA PRO A 77 31.19 11.38 -7.06
C PRO A 77 30.45 12.35 -6.08
N ASN A 78 29.19 12.05 -5.79
CA ASN A 78 28.22 12.76 -4.93
C ASN A 78 27.39 13.86 -5.60
N GLY A 79 26.08 13.58 -5.57
CA GLY A 79 25.02 14.42 -6.10
C GLY A 79 24.96 15.79 -5.44
N LYS A 80 24.78 16.79 -6.29
CA LYS A 80 24.41 18.15 -5.91
C LYS A 80 23.65 18.81 -7.05
N GLU A 81 22.53 18.23 -7.47
CA GLU A 81 21.51 18.98 -8.22
C GLU A 81 20.14 18.62 -7.67
N GLY A 82 19.53 19.58 -6.98
CA GLY A 82 18.31 19.40 -6.19
C GLY A 82 18.26 20.23 -4.90
N THR A 83 19.06 21.29 -4.74
CA THR A 83 19.31 21.93 -3.43
C THR A 83 18.17 22.79 -2.87
N GLN A 84 17.01 22.87 -3.52
CA GLN A 84 15.81 23.53 -2.96
C GLN A 84 14.63 22.58 -2.76
N SER A 85 14.45 21.57 -3.61
CA SER A 85 13.49 20.48 -3.41
C SER A 85 14.00 19.42 -2.41
N ALA A 86 15.31 19.16 -2.37
CA ALA A 86 15.91 18.22 -1.43
C ALA A 86 15.91 18.73 0.03
N LYS A 87 16.01 20.05 0.24
CA LYS A 87 16.02 20.62 1.60
C LYS A 87 14.66 20.51 2.29
N ILE A 88 13.58 20.73 1.55
CA ILE A 88 12.21 20.56 2.07
C ILE A 88 11.96 19.08 2.39
N SER A 89 12.44 18.15 1.54
CA SER A 89 12.34 16.72 1.84
C SER A 89 13.25 16.27 3.00
N ASP A 90 14.42 16.87 3.19
CA ASP A 90 15.34 16.48 4.26
C ASP A 90 14.82 16.92 5.64
N GLU A 91 14.24 18.12 5.76
CA GLU A 91 13.60 18.58 7.00
C GLU A 91 12.35 17.74 7.35
N GLU A 92 11.50 17.43 6.37
CA GLU A 92 10.35 16.54 6.57
C GLU A 92 10.79 15.11 6.94
N LEU A 93 11.88 14.61 6.35
CA LEU A 93 12.45 13.31 6.69
C LEU A 93 13.03 13.31 8.11
N GLU A 94 13.67 14.39 8.55
CA GLU A 94 14.15 14.51 9.93
C GLU A 94 12.98 14.57 10.94
N LEU A 95 11.91 15.28 10.62
CA LEU A 95 10.70 15.31 11.44
C LEU A 95 10.05 13.92 11.53
N LEU A 96 9.88 13.22 10.40
CA LEU A 96 9.34 11.86 10.39
C LEU A 96 10.24 10.89 11.16
N LYS A 97 11.56 11.00 11.04
CA LYS A 97 12.50 10.16 11.81
C LYS A 97 12.31 10.38 13.31
N LYS A 98 12.21 11.63 13.76
CA LYS A 98 11.94 11.96 15.17
C LYS A 98 10.60 11.39 15.64
N GLU A 99 9.54 11.54 14.84
CA GLU A 99 8.22 11.01 15.19
C GLU A 99 8.22 9.47 15.27
N VAL A 100 8.91 8.80 14.34
CA VAL A 100 9.09 7.34 14.36
C VAL A 100 9.88 6.90 15.58
N ASP A 101 10.94 7.60 15.95
CA ASP A 101 11.75 7.29 17.13
C ASP A 101 10.94 7.53 18.43
N GLU A 102 10.16 8.60 18.50
CA GLU A 102 9.25 8.87 19.62
C GLU A 102 8.17 7.79 19.75
N LEU A 103 7.55 7.38 18.65
CA LEU A 103 6.57 6.29 18.65
C LEU A 103 7.22 4.95 19.01
N ALA A 104 8.42 4.67 18.51
CA ALA A 104 9.18 3.47 18.86
C ALA A 104 9.47 3.42 20.37
N THR A 105 9.94 4.52 20.96
CA THR A 105 10.19 4.60 22.41
C THR A 105 8.90 4.50 23.24
N ARG A 106 7.78 5.01 22.72
CA ARG A 106 6.47 4.85 23.38
C ARG A 106 5.97 3.41 23.33
N ILE A 107 6.17 2.72 22.21
CA ILE A 107 5.81 1.30 22.05
C ILE A 107 6.67 0.43 22.95
N THR A 108 7.98 0.69 23.07
CA THR A 108 8.84 -0.09 23.98
C THR A 108 8.43 0.11 25.43
N LYS A 109 8.12 1.34 25.87
CA LYS A 109 7.54 1.60 27.20
C LYS A 109 6.22 0.87 27.42
N HIS A 110 5.29 0.91 26.45
CA HIS A 110 4.04 0.15 26.59
C HIS A 110 4.26 -1.36 26.64
N ARG A 111 5.23 -1.90 25.90
CA ARG A 111 5.58 -3.33 25.94
C ARG A 111 6.19 -3.74 27.28
N THR A 112 6.87 -2.85 28.01
CA THR A 112 7.39 -3.15 29.35
C THR A 112 6.32 -2.93 30.43
N ASP A 113 5.58 -1.84 30.35
CA ASP A 113 4.76 -1.36 31.47
C ASP A 113 3.38 -2.02 31.49
N VAL A 114 2.76 -2.23 30.32
CA VAL A 114 1.39 -2.77 30.23
C VAL A 114 1.32 -4.22 30.73
N PRO A 115 2.23 -5.14 30.36
CA PRO A 115 2.20 -6.49 30.90
C PRO A 115 2.37 -6.53 32.41
N ALA A 116 3.28 -5.71 32.98
CA ALA A 116 3.49 -5.63 34.42
C ALA A 116 2.26 -5.08 35.16
N LEU A 117 1.59 -4.08 34.58
CA LEU A 117 0.36 -3.51 35.13
C LEU A 117 -0.79 -4.51 35.08
N LEU A 118 -0.97 -5.20 33.94
CA LEU A 118 -1.98 -6.26 33.80
C LEU A 118 -1.71 -7.43 34.76
N GLN A 119 -0.46 -7.82 34.93
CA GLN A 119 -0.09 -8.87 35.87
C GLN A 119 -0.48 -8.50 37.30
N LYS A 120 -0.15 -7.28 37.76
CA LYS A 120 -0.56 -6.80 39.09
C LYS A 120 -2.07 -6.77 39.26
N GLN A 121 -2.81 -6.25 38.27
CA GLN A 121 -4.27 -6.22 38.32
C GLN A 121 -4.88 -7.62 38.36
N LEU A 122 -4.32 -8.56 37.59
CA LEU A 122 -4.77 -9.96 37.62
C LEU A 122 -4.42 -10.62 38.95
N GLU A 123 -3.23 -10.40 39.50
CA GLU A 123 -2.84 -10.92 40.81
C GLU A 123 -3.74 -10.38 41.93
N GLU A 124 -4.06 -9.08 41.93
CA GLU A 124 -5.01 -8.47 42.87
C GLU A 124 -6.40 -9.08 42.74
N ASN A 125 -6.94 -9.17 41.52
CA ASN A 125 -8.25 -9.78 41.28
C ASN A 125 -8.28 -11.26 41.68
N LEU A 126 -7.23 -12.02 41.36
CA LEU A 126 -7.11 -13.41 41.75
C LEU A 126 -6.97 -13.57 43.27
N ASN A 127 -6.26 -12.67 43.96
CA ASN A 127 -6.18 -12.67 45.41
C ASN A 127 -7.51 -12.31 46.07
N CYS A 128 -8.30 -11.40 45.49
CA CYS A 128 -9.65 -11.08 45.96
C CYS A 128 -10.64 -12.24 45.74
N LEU A 129 -10.45 -13.03 44.69
CA LEU A 129 -11.27 -14.20 44.37
C LEU A 129 -10.75 -15.49 45.02
N ARG A 130 -9.52 -15.46 45.57
CA ARG A 130 -8.94 -16.60 46.27
C ARG A 130 -9.72 -16.76 47.59
N PRO A 131 -10.46 -17.86 47.78
CA PRO A 131 -11.05 -18.14 49.08
C PRO A 131 -9.91 -18.17 50.11
N PRO A 132 -10.12 -17.66 51.34
CA PRO A 132 -9.09 -17.70 52.37
C PRO A 132 -8.62 -19.14 52.49
N SER A 133 -7.35 -19.38 52.18
CA SER A 133 -6.76 -20.70 52.33
C SER A 133 -6.96 -21.08 53.80
N PRO A 134 -7.55 -22.26 54.11
CA PRO A 134 -7.59 -22.73 55.47
C PRO A 134 -6.14 -22.72 55.95
N LYS A 135 -5.86 -21.93 56.98
CA LYS A 135 -4.58 -22.00 57.66
C LYS A 135 -4.42 -23.47 58.05
N LEU A 136 -3.43 -24.13 57.47
CA LEU A 136 -2.93 -25.41 57.96
C LEU A 136 -2.27 -25.11 59.31
N GLU A 137 -3.10 -24.81 60.31
CA GLU A 137 -2.75 -25.09 61.68
C GLU A 137 -3.02 -26.58 61.85
N GLU A 138 -2.00 -27.29 62.31
CA GLU A 138 -2.10 -28.64 62.80
C GLU A 138 -3.19 -28.66 63.87
N SER A 139 -4.37 -29.11 63.49
CA SER A 139 -5.49 -29.33 64.38
C SER A 139 -6.12 -30.62 63.91
N GLU A 140 -5.70 -31.70 64.58
CA GLU A 140 -6.51 -32.89 64.71
C GLU A 140 -7.89 -32.43 65.19
N ASP A 141 -8.88 -32.39 64.30
CA ASP A 141 -10.26 -32.64 64.69
C ASP A 141 -11.10 -32.97 63.46
N GLN A 142 -11.74 -34.12 63.57
CA GLN A 142 -12.72 -34.63 62.63
C GLN A 142 -13.95 -33.75 62.67
N GLN A 143 -14.10 -32.87 61.67
CA GLN A 143 -15.38 -32.25 61.37
C GLN A 143 -15.68 -32.40 59.89
N GLU A 144 -16.62 -33.29 59.57
CA GLU A 144 -17.28 -33.37 58.27
C GLU A 144 -18.02 -32.04 58.01
N VAL A 145 -17.36 -31.13 57.31
CA VAL A 145 -18.01 -29.93 56.78
C VAL A 145 -18.78 -30.35 55.53
N GLN A 146 -20.09 -30.57 55.67
CA GLN A 146 -21.01 -30.58 54.55
C GLN A 146 -20.95 -29.21 53.85
N VAL A 147 -20.22 -29.16 52.74
CA VAL A 147 -20.29 -28.03 51.81
C VAL A 147 -21.70 -28.05 51.21
N PRO A 148 -22.50 -26.96 51.32
CA PRO A 148 -23.79 -26.91 50.67
C PRO A 148 -23.56 -26.98 49.17
N SER A 149 -23.94 -28.10 48.57
CA SER A 149 -23.93 -28.29 47.12
C SER A 149 -24.79 -27.17 46.52
N PRO A 150 -24.24 -26.29 45.64
CA PRO A 150 -25.05 -25.28 44.99
C PRO A 150 -26.15 -26.00 44.22
N ALA A 151 -27.39 -25.56 44.41
CA ALA A 151 -28.58 -26.24 43.93
C ALA A 151 -28.41 -26.69 42.46
N PRO A 152 -28.71 -27.96 42.11
CA PRO A 152 -28.49 -28.50 40.77
C PRO A 152 -29.21 -27.69 39.67
N ALA A 153 -30.22 -26.90 40.03
CA ALA A 153 -30.94 -26.00 39.14
C ALA A 153 -30.07 -24.87 38.57
N ASP A 154 -29.21 -24.23 39.36
CA ASP A 154 -28.38 -23.11 38.88
C ASP A 154 -27.30 -23.58 37.89
N LEU A 155 -26.75 -24.76 38.15
CA LEU A 155 -25.81 -25.43 37.26
C LEU A 155 -26.47 -25.87 35.95
N GLN A 156 -27.69 -26.41 36.02
CA GLN A 156 -28.48 -26.75 34.83
C GLN A 156 -28.84 -25.50 34.02
N GLN A 157 -29.19 -24.40 34.68
CA GLN A 157 -29.52 -23.15 34.00
C GLN A 157 -28.29 -22.54 33.31
N LYS A 158 -27.12 -22.56 33.97
CA LYS A 158 -25.85 -22.17 33.33
C LYS A 158 -25.55 -23.04 32.12
N PHE A 159 -25.71 -24.36 32.23
CA PHE A 159 -25.50 -25.27 31.11
C PHE A 159 -26.45 -24.99 29.94
N GLN A 160 -27.73 -24.74 30.21
CA GLN A 160 -28.71 -24.35 29.19
C GLN A 160 -28.38 -23.00 28.54
N ASN A 161 -27.91 -22.02 29.31
CA ASN A 161 -27.47 -20.73 28.78
C ASN A 161 -26.25 -20.90 27.86
N TYR A 162 -25.30 -21.76 28.21
CA TYR A 162 -24.18 -22.07 27.33
C TYR A 162 -24.61 -22.85 26.09
N SER A 163 -25.47 -23.87 26.24
CA SER A 163 -25.93 -24.69 25.12
C SER A 163 -26.71 -23.88 24.08
N THR A 164 -27.49 -22.88 24.52
CA THR A 164 -28.18 -21.93 23.63
C THR A 164 -27.23 -20.91 23.00
N SER A 165 -26.10 -20.57 23.65
CA SER A 165 -25.11 -19.64 23.09
C SER A 165 -24.18 -20.27 22.04
N LEU A 166 -23.95 -21.58 22.12
CA LEU A 166 -23.00 -22.31 21.26
C LEU A 166 -23.35 -22.22 19.76
N PRO A 167 -24.61 -22.42 19.33
CA PRO A 167 -24.99 -22.26 17.92
C PRO A 167 -24.67 -20.87 17.36
N LYS A 168 -24.87 -19.82 18.17
CA LYS A 168 -24.58 -18.44 17.78
C LYS A 168 -23.08 -18.19 17.62
N MET A 169 -22.27 -18.73 18.53
CA MET A 169 -20.81 -18.67 18.41
C MET A 169 -20.32 -19.43 17.18
N ARG A 170 -20.86 -20.63 16.95
CA ARG A 170 -20.55 -21.43 15.75
C ARG A 170 -20.88 -20.68 14.46
N ALA A 171 -22.07 -20.09 14.36
CA ALA A 171 -22.46 -19.30 13.20
C ALA A 171 -21.51 -18.10 12.94
N ARG A 172 -21.08 -17.40 14.01
CA ARG A 172 -20.11 -16.30 13.90
C ARG A 172 -18.74 -16.77 13.41
N VAL A 173 -18.28 -17.93 13.87
CA VAL A 173 -17.00 -18.52 13.44
C VAL A 173 -17.07 -18.96 11.99
N GLU A 174 -18.17 -19.62 11.59
CA GLU A 174 -18.40 -20.03 10.20
C GLU A 174 -18.49 -18.81 9.27
N GLU A 175 -19.17 -17.73 9.67
CA GLU A 175 -19.21 -16.48 8.92
C GLU A 175 -17.81 -15.85 8.79
N ALA A 176 -17.04 -15.79 9.88
CA ALA A 176 -15.68 -15.27 9.85
C ALA A 176 -14.77 -16.08 8.92
N LEU A 177 -14.89 -17.42 8.93
CA LEU A 177 -14.17 -18.30 8.01
C LEU A 177 -14.51 -18.02 6.55
N THR A 178 -15.80 -17.86 6.22
CA THR A 178 -16.21 -17.54 4.85
C THR A 178 -15.68 -16.17 4.38
N ARG A 179 -15.64 -15.17 5.27
CA ARG A 179 -15.05 -13.85 4.95
C ARG A 179 -13.54 -13.95 4.70
N MET A 180 -12.81 -14.67 5.55
CA MET A 180 -11.37 -14.88 5.34
C MET A 180 -11.10 -15.61 4.03
N GLN A 181 -11.86 -16.66 3.71
CA GLN A 181 -11.71 -17.37 2.44
C GLN A 181 -11.98 -16.46 1.23
N ARG A 182 -12.94 -15.54 1.31
CA ARG A 182 -13.15 -14.54 0.26
C ARG A 182 -11.97 -13.59 0.11
N ILE A 183 -11.40 -13.12 1.22
CA ILE A 183 -10.22 -12.24 1.20
C ILE A 183 -9.02 -12.97 0.61
N VAL A 184 -8.77 -14.21 1.03
CA VAL A 184 -7.67 -15.03 0.49
C VAL A 184 -7.83 -15.21 -1.01
N ARG A 185 -9.03 -15.57 -1.48
CA ARG A 185 -9.32 -15.66 -2.92
C ARG A 185 -9.11 -14.33 -3.65
N ALA A 186 -9.56 -13.22 -3.07
CA ALA A 186 -9.36 -11.90 -3.66
C ALA A 186 -7.87 -11.54 -3.76
N ILE A 187 -7.07 -11.86 -2.74
CA ILE A 187 -5.61 -11.65 -2.74
C ILE A 187 -4.92 -12.57 -3.75
N GLU A 188 -5.35 -13.82 -3.86
CA GLU A 188 -4.83 -14.77 -4.86
C GLU A 188 -5.17 -14.31 -6.28
N ASP A 189 -6.39 -13.85 -6.51
CA ASP A 189 -6.82 -13.26 -7.78
C ASP A 189 -6.05 -11.97 -8.10
N GLU A 190 -5.77 -11.13 -7.10
CA GLU A 190 -4.98 -9.91 -7.24
C GLU A 190 -3.51 -10.20 -7.51
N ARG A 191 -2.92 -11.23 -6.87
CA ARG A 191 -1.58 -11.73 -7.19
C ARG A 191 -1.49 -12.35 -8.58
N GLY A 192 -2.56 -12.96 -9.06
CA GLY A 192 -2.65 -13.51 -10.42
C GLY A 192 -2.89 -12.46 -11.50
N ARG A 193 -3.44 -11.30 -11.14
CA ARG A 193 -3.61 -10.16 -12.04
C ARG A 193 -2.28 -9.41 -12.18
N ARG A 194 -1.81 -9.26 -13.41
CA ARG A 194 -0.70 -8.35 -13.72
C ARG A 194 -1.14 -6.93 -13.37
N SER A 195 -0.25 -6.17 -12.72
CA SER A 195 -0.53 -4.78 -12.39
C SER A 195 -0.96 -4.01 -13.66
N PRO A 196 -1.92 -3.07 -13.59
CA PRO A 196 -2.27 -2.23 -14.74
C PRO A 196 -1.04 -1.59 -15.40
N CYS A 197 -0.05 -1.18 -14.59
CA CYS A 197 1.24 -0.71 -15.05
C CYS A 197 2.05 -1.75 -15.83
N ASP A 198 1.94 -3.04 -15.52
CA ASP A 198 2.65 -4.12 -16.25
C ASP A 198 1.99 -4.41 -17.60
N ILE A 199 0.67 -4.22 -17.69
CA ILE A 199 -0.08 -4.33 -18.96
C ILE A 199 0.28 -3.15 -19.85
N GLU A 200 0.31 -1.93 -19.31
CA GLU A 200 0.73 -0.74 -20.04
C GLU A 200 2.20 -0.82 -20.47
N LYS A 201 3.11 -1.30 -19.61
CA LYS A 201 4.51 -1.58 -19.98
C LYS A 201 4.65 -2.66 -21.04
N ALA A 202 3.80 -3.68 -21.05
CA ALA A 202 3.79 -4.72 -22.09
C ALA A 202 3.20 -4.23 -23.43
N ILE A 203 2.33 -3.22 -23.41
CA ILE A 203 1.75 -2.59 -24.61
C ILE A 203 2.70 -1.51 -25.17
N LEU A 204 3.40 -0.79 -24.29
CA LEU A 204 4.30 0.31 -24.64
C LEU A 204 5.75 -0.13 -24.86
N SER A 205 6.10 -1.39 -24.59
CA SER A 205 7.44 -1.90 -24.93
C SER A 205 7.57 -1.93 -26.47
N PRO A 206 8.53 -1.19 -27.05
CA PRO A 206 8.77 -1.26 -28.48
C PRO A 206 9.16 -2.70 -28.81
N ILE A 207 8.53 -3.27 -29.84
CA ILE A 207 8.89 -4.56 -30.41
C ILE A 207 10.24 -4.38 -31.12
N THR A 208 11.33 -4.26 -30.37
CA THR A 208 12.68 -4.38 -30.89
C THR A 208 12.92 -5.85 -31.13
N ASN A 209 12.91 -6.23 -32.40
CA ASN A 209 13.26 -7.55 -32.91
C ASN A 209 14.74 -7.87 -32.64
N GLU A 210 15.18 -8.01 -31.40
CA GLU A 210 16.53 -8.52 -31.13
C GLU A 210 16.51 -9.51 -29.96
N LYS A 211 16.58 -10.78 -30.35
CA LYS A 211 17.25 -11.91 -29.68
C LYS A 211 17.47 -11.76 -28.16
N GLU A 212 16.42 -11.96 -27.38
CA GLU A 212 16.41 -12.70 -26.11
C GLU A 212 15.00 -12.64 -25.53
N SER A 213 14.09 -13.38 -26.18
CA SER A 213 12.74 -13.49 -25.67
C SER A 213 12.72 -14.52 -24.54
N TYR A 214 12.57 -14.05 -23.31
CA TYR A 214 12.04 -14.85 -22.20
C TYR A 214 10.57 -15.19 -22.52
N GLU A 215 10.35 -16.08 -23.49
CA GLU A 215 9.04 -16.59 -23.83
C GLU A 215 8.57 -17.54 -22.73
N SER A 216 7.49 -17.16 -22.03
CA SER A 216 6.83 -18.04 -21.07
C SER A 216 6.44 -19.36 -21.75
N PRO A 217 6.63 -20.54 -21.10
CA PRO A 217 6.34 -21.85 -21.68
C PRO A 217 4.95 -21.99 -22.31
N LYS A 218 3.94 -21.31 -21.73
CA LYS A 218 2.56 -21.28 -22.25
C LYS A 218 2.44 -20.55 -23.60
N VAL A 219 3.26 -19.53 -23.85
CA VAL A 219 3.30 -18.81 -25.12
C VAL A 219 3.91 -19.69 -26.20
N ARG A 220 4.96 -20.43 -25.87
CA ARG A 220 5.61 -21.38 -26.77
C ARG A 220 4.67 -22.52 -27.17
N GLU A 221 3.90 -23.05 -26.23
CA GLU A 221 2.86 -24.06 -26.47
C GLU A 221 1.68 -23.51 -27.30
N ALA A 222 1.28 -22.26 -27.08
CA ALA A 222 0.23 -21.62 -27.86
C ALA A 222 0.68 -21.25 -29.30
N MET A 223 1.97 -21.01 -29.50
CA MET A 223 2.61 -20.84 -30.82
C MET A 223 2.67 -22.18 -31.56
N SER A 224 3.13 -23.25 -30.90
CA SER A 224 3.24 -24.58 -31.51
C SER A 224 1.87 -25.18 -31.87
N THR A 225 0.83 -24.89 -31.09
CA THR A 225 -0.55 -25.30 -31.36
C THR A 225 -1.28 -24.41 -32.38
N GLY A 226 -0.61 -23.40 -32.94
CA GLY A 226 -1.16 -22.54 -34.01
C GLY A 226 -2.28 -21.57 -33.57
N LYS A 227 -2.63 -21.53 -32.28
CA LYS A 227 -3.73 -20.72 -31.73
C LYS A 227 -3.45 -19.20 -31.77
N ILE A 228 -2.17 -18.81 -31.77
CA ILE A 228 -1.77 -17.40 -31.81
C ILE A 228 -1.81 -16.85 -33.25
N ASN A 229 -1.49 -17.67 -34.25
CA ASN A 229 -1.50 -17.25 -35.65
C ASN A 229 -2.92 -16.94 -36.16
N THR A 230 -3.94 -17.66 -35.68
CA THR A 230 -5.34 -17.39 -36.05
C THR A 230 -5.87 -16.09 -35.45
N ARG A 231 -5.58 -15.81 -34.16
CA ARG A 231 -5.98 -14.54 -33.52
C ARG A 231 -5.29 -13.32 -34.13
N LYS A 232 -3.99 -13.41 -34.43
CA LYS A 232 -3.22 -12.32 -35.06
C LYS A 232 -3.72 -12.02 -36.48
N ARG A 233 -4.16 -13.05 -37.22
CA ARG A 233 -4.76 -12.91 -38.55
C ARG A 233 -6.15 -12.27 -38.50
N ILE A 234 -6.99 -12.65 -37.54
CA ILE A 234 -8.34 -12.07 -37.36
C ILE A 234 -8.24 -10.60 -36.94
N ALA A 235 -7.35 -10.25 -36.01
CA ALA A 235 -7.16 -8.87 -35.57
C ALA A 235 -6.66 -7.94 -36.70
N ARG A 236 -5.79 -8.43 -37.60
CA ARG A 236 -5.39 -7.69 -38.80
C ARG A 236 -6.53 -7.55 -39.82
N ALA A 237 -7.38 -8.56 -39.95
CA ALA A 237 -8.53 -8.50 -40.84
C ALA A 237 -9.60 -7.50 -40.36
N THR A 238 -9.80 -7.35 -39.05
CA THR A 238 -10.72 -6.34 -38.49
C THR A 238 -10.18 -4.92 -38.56
N LEU A 239 -8.86 -4.72 -38.43
CA LEU A 239 -8.22 -3.39 -38.56
C LEU A 239 -8.10 -2.88 -40.00
N MET A 240 -8.23 -3.74 -41.01
CA MET A 240 -8.13 -3.40 -42.43
C MET A 240 -9.48 -3.39 -43.16
N SER A 241 -10.60 -3.46 -42.44
CA SER A 241 -11.93 -3.39 -43.05
C SER A 241 -12.22 -1.96 -43.53
N PRO A 242 -12.42 -1.70 -44.84
CA PRO A 242 -12.61 -0.36 -45.39
C PRO A 242 -14.06 0.15 -45.31
N TYR A 243 -14.86 -0.37 -44.37
CA TYR A 243 -16.26 0.06 -44.19
C TYR A 243 -16.50 0.54 -42.75
N MET A 244 -16.07 1.76 -42.48
CA MET A 244 -16.74 2.70 -41.58
C MET A 244 -16.54 4.10 -42.20
N ARG A 245 -17.51 4.54 -43.01
CA ARG A 245 -17.74 5.96 -43.29
C ARG A 245 -18.41 6.58 -42.08
#